data_AF-A0A7S4ERJ7-F1
#
_entry.id   AF-A0A7S4ERJ7-F1
#
_cell.length_a   1.000
_cell.length_b   1.000
_cell.length_c   1.000
_cell.angle_alpha   90.00
_cell.angle_beta   90.00
_cell.angle_gamma   90.00
#
_symmetry.space_group_name_H-M   'P 1'
#
loop_
_entity.id
_entity.type
_entity.pdbx_description
1 polymer ?
#
loop_
_entity_poly.entity_id
_entity_poly.type
_entity_poly.pdbx_seq_one_letter_code
_entity_poly.pdbx_strand_id
1 'polypeptide(L)'
;CSGAATGAAVRELRADNAAQVLGASSYVLVFVKNAGVVDRGTVNSFVVHFAEALRQESNAWSIATLDFVREIAVSESSAGHQQLLKKLSRSCCAVVRKAEKLVVYTGTPSVRLIEEWVDRLKLGELAWEAIAL
;
A
#
# COMPACT_ATOMS: atom_id res chain seq x y z
N CYS A 1 -20.21 -22.55 13.96
CA CYS A 1 -20.18 -21.26 13.25
C CYS A 1 -18.97 -20.47 13.72
N SER A 2 -17.83 -20.61 13.06
CA SER A 2 -16.60 -19.91 13.45
C SER A 2 -16.47 -18.65 12.59
N GLY A 3 -16.97 -17.54 13.11
CA GLY A 3 -16.74 -16.22 12.53
C GLY A 3 -15.28 -15.85 12.73
N ALA A 4 -14.45 -16.09 11.73
CA ALA A 4 -13.11 -15.53 11.69
C ALA A 4 -13.27 -14.02 11.52
N ALA A 5 -13.10 -13.27 12.61
CA ALA A 5 -12.92 -11.82 12.58
C ALA A 5 -11.71 -11.53 11.69
N THR A 6 -11.96 -11.33 10.40
CA THR A 6 -10.93 -11.16 9.40
C THR A 6 -10.34 -9.78 9.66
N GLY A 7 -9.29 -9.73 10.48
CA GLY A 7 -8.44 -8.53 10.54
C GLY A 7 -8.04 -8.16 9.13
N ALA A 8 -7.76 -6.88 8.87
CA ALA A 8 -7.26 -6.43 7.58
C ALA A 8 -6.10 -7.33 7.16
N ALA A 9 -6.35 -8.27 6.25
CA ALA A 9 -5.40 -9.31 5.91
C ALA A 9 -4.26 -8.62 5.16
N VAL A 10 -3.10 -8.53 5.78
CA VAL A 10 -1.90 -7.99 5.14
C VAL A 10 -1.50 -8.94 4.02
N ARG A 11 -1.55 -8.48 2.77
CA ARG A 11 -1.19 -9.28 1.59
C ARG A 11 0.16 -8.86 1.03
N GLU A 12 0.91 -9.80 0.49
CA GLU A 12 2.12 -9.46 -0.26
C GLU A 12 1.72 -9.07 -1.69
N LEU A 13 2.13 -7.87 -2.12
CA LEU A 13 1.91 -7.37 -3.47
C LEU A 13 3.09 -7.80 -4.35
N ARG A 14 2.77 -8.59 -5.38
CA ARG A 14 3.70 -9.12 -6.37
C ARG A 14 3.17 -8.87 -7.77
N ALA A 15 4.04 -8.93 -8.77
CA ALA A 15 3.65 -8.75 -10.17
C ALA A 15 2.54 -9.71 -10.62
N ASP A 16 2.58 -10.97 -10.17
CA ASP A 16 1.63 -12.03 -10.54
C ASP A 16 0.24 -11.91 -9.87
N ASN A 17 0.15 -11.19 -8.75
CA ASN A 17 -1.08 -11.05 -7.97
C ASN A 17 -1.57 -9.59 -7.84
N ALA A 18 -0.91 -8.63 -8.51
CA ALA A 18 -1.14 -7.21 -8.31
C ALA A 18 -2.60 -6.79 -8.53
N ALA A 19 -3.22 -7.23 -9.63
CA ALA A 19 -4.63 -6.94 -9.93
C ALA A 19 -5.57 -7.50 -8.85
N GLN A 20 -5.29 -8.72 -8.37
CA GLN A 20 -6.11 -9.35 -7.33
C GLN A 20 -5.98 -8.64 -5.98
N VAL A 21 -4.76 -8.29 -5.56
CA VAL A 21 -4.52 -7.62 -4.27
C VAL A 21 -5.07 -6.20 -4.28
N LEU A 22 -4.83 -5.44 -5.35
CA LEU A 22 -5.23 -4.05 -5.46
C LEU A 22 -6.72 -3.86 -5.77
N GLY A 23 -7.36 -4.88 -6.36
CA GLY A 23 -8.81 -4.92 -6.60
C GLY A 23 -9.63 -5.50 -5.45
N ALA A 24 -9.00 -6.07 -4.41
CA ALA A 24 -9.71 -6.73 -3.31
C ALA A 24 -10.48 -5.76 -2.41
N SER A 25 -10.12 -4.47 -2.41
CA SER A 25 -10.73 -3.44 -1.56
C SER A 25 -10.83 -2.12 -2.31
N SER A 26 -11.68 -1.22 -1.82
CA SER A 26 -11.80 0.12 -2.44
C SER A 26 -10.54 0.94 -2.29
N TYR A 27 -9.83 0.78 -1.16
CA TYR A 27 -8.56 1.41 -0.84
C TYR A 27 -7.57 0.35 -0.35
N VAL A 28 -6.35 0.39 -0.87
CA VAL A 28 -5.27 -0.50 -0.45
C VAL A 28 -4.07 0.36 -0.05
N LEU A 29 -3.70 0.29 1.22
CA LEU A 29 -2.49 0.92 1.75
C LEU A 29 -1.30 -0.02 1.51
N VAL A 30 -0.41 0.37 0.61
CA VAL A 30 0.76 -0.40 0.21
C VAL A 30 1.97 0.13 0.98
N PHE A 31 2.59 -0.71 1.82
CA PHE A 31 3.88 -0.40 2.45
C PHE A 31 5.04 -0.98 1.64
N VAL A 32 6.06 -0.16 1.42
CA VAL A 32 7.20 -0.48 0.57
C VAL A 32 8.39 -0.86 1.45
N LYS A 33 8.86 -2.10 1.29
CA LYS A 33 10.06 -2.64 1.96
C LYS A 33 11.25 -2.53 1.01
N ASN A 34 12.44 -2.41 1.58
CA ASN A 34 13.72 -2.43 0.85
C ASN A 34 13.90 -1.35 -0.23
N ALA A 35 13.10 -0.28 -0.25
CA ALA A 35 13.29 0.85 -1.17
C ALA A 35 14.38 1.85 -0.71
N GLY A 36 15.06 1.59 0.41
CA GLY A 36 16.09 2.48 0.96
C GLY A 36 15.57 3.74 1.65
N VAL A 37 14.25 3.89 1.82
CA VAL A 37 13.61 5.04 2.50
C VAL A 37 13.53 4.82 4.01
N VAL A 38 13.22 3.59 4.42
CA VAL A 38 12.99 3.18 5.81
C VAL A 38 13.53 1.76 5.99
N ASP A 39 14.07 1.44 7.16
CA ASP A 39 14.49 0.07 7.46
C ASP A 39 13.29 -0.89 7.60
N ARG A 40 13.58 -2.18 7.44
CA ARG A 40 12.55 -3.23 7.47
C ARG A 40 11.81 -3.31 8.80
N GLY A 41 12.47 -3.02 9.92
CA GLY A 41 11.88 -3.05 11.25
C GLY A 41 10.78 -1.99 11.36
N THR A 42 11.11 -0.75 11.01
CA THR A 42 10.15 0.35 11.05
C THR A 42 8.99 0.16 10.06
N VAL A 43 9.22 -0.35 8.85
CA VAL A 43 8.13 -0.67 7.92
C VAL A 43 7.19 -1.73 8.52
N ASN A 44 7.73 -2.77 9.16
CA ASN A 44 6.90 -3.77 9.82
C ASN A 44 6.10 -3.18 10.99
N SER A 45 6.69 -2.26 11.77
CA SER A 45 5.97 -1.54 12.83
C SER A 45 4.82 -0.72 12.28
N PHE A 46 5.00 -0.05 11.13
CA PHE A 46 3.91 0.65 10.45
C PHE A 46 2.82 -0.33 10.02
N VAL A 47 3.18 -1.43 9.36
CA VAL A 47 2.22 -2.45 8.91
C VAL A 47 1.38 -2.97 10.07
N VAL A 48 1.99 -3.28 11.22
CA VAL A 48 1.27 -3.76 12.41
C VAL A 48 0.30 -2.69 12.92
N HIS A 49 0.78 -1.46 13.12
CA HIS A 49 -0.03 -0.35 13.61
C HIS A 49 -1.25 -0.09 12.71
N PHE A 50 -1.03 0.04 11.41
CA PHE A 50 -2.12 0.33 10.48
C PHE A 50 -3.05 -0.88 10.28
N ALA A 51 -2.57 -2.11 10.41
CA ALA A 51 -3.43 -3.29 10.34
C ALA A 51 -4.41 -3.35 11.52
N GLU A 52 -3.96 -2.93 12.70
CA GLU A 52 -4.83 -2.80 13.88
C GLU A 52 -5.81 -1.64 13.74
N ALA A 53 -5.33 -0.48 13.29
CA ALA A 53 -6.18 0.71 13.09
C ALA A 53 -7.27 0.45 12.04
N LEU A 54 -6.91 -0.10 10.88
CA LEU A 54 -7.85 -0.36 9.78
C LEU A 54 -8.75 -1.57 10.03
N ARG A 55 -8.43 -2.46 10.98
CA ARG A 55 -9.34 -3.55 11.38
C ARG A 55 -10.64 -3.03 12.00
N GLN A 56 -10.59 -1.86 12.62
CA GLN A 56 -11.77 -1.19 13.18
C GLN A 56 -12.54 -0.40 12.12
N GLU A 57 -11.91 -0.10 10.99
CA GLU A 57 -12.56 0.58 9.86
C GLU A 57 -13.24 -0.44 8.93
N SER A 58 -14.33 -0.01 8.29
CA SER A 58 -15.14 -0.82 7.36
C SER A 58 -14.31 -1.62 6.32
N ASN A 59 -14.92 -2.65 5.73
CA ASN A 59 -14.35 -3.52 4.67
C ASN A 59 -13.83 -2.80 3.39
N ALA A 60 -13.83 -1.47 3.36
CA ALA A 60 -13.34 -0.67 2.25
C ALA A 60 -11.81 -0.61 2.15
N TRP A 61 -11.08 -0.85 3.25
CA TRP A 61 -9.62 -0.74 3.32
C TRP A 61 -8.93 -2.10 3.48
N SER A 62 -7.77 -2.25 2.85
CA SER A 62 -6.84 -3.34 3.12
C SER A 62 -5.39 -2.87 3.09
N ILE A 63 -4.49 -3.73 3.55
CA ILE A 63 -3.06 -3.46 3.59
C ILE A 63 -2.33 -4.44 2.70
N ALA A 64 -1.38 -3.93 1.93
CA ALA A 64 -0.42 -4.73 1.21
C ALA A 64 1.01 -4.36 1.58
N THR A 65 1.94 -5.30 1.42
CA THR A 65 3.38 -5.02 1.50
C THR A 65 4.06 -5.40 0.20
N LEU A 66 4.96 -4.56 -0.28
CA LEU A 66 5.72 -4.75 -1.51
C LEU A 66 7.21 -4.75 -1.19
N ASP A 67 7.95 -5.76 -1.65
CA ASP A 67 9.41 -5.79 -1.56
C ASP A 67 10.00 -5.17 -2.84
N PHE A 68 10.50 -3.94 -2.73
CA PHE A 68 10.93 -3.18 -3.89
C PHE A 68 12.10 -3.82 -4.64
N VAL A 69 13.12 -4.31 -3.92
CA VAL A 69 14.31 -4.92 -4.52
C VAL A 69 13.96 -6.22 -5.22
N ARG A 70 13.06 -7.01 -4.63
CA ARG A 70 12.60 -8.25 -5.24
C ARG A 70 11.82 -7.98 -6.53
N GLU A 71 10.84 -7.08 -6.48
CA GLU A 71 9.93 -6.87 -7.60
C GLU A 71 10.57 -6.08 -8.74
N ILE A 72 11.51 -5.16 -8.48
CA ILE A 72 12.24 -4.46 -9.56
C ILE A 72 13.18 -5.38 -10.34
N ALA A 73 13.59 -6.50 -9.75
CA ALA A 73 14.41 -7.52 -10.41
C ALA A 73 13.59 -8.47 -11.30
N VAL A 74 12.25 -8.44 -11.21
CA VAL A 74 11.37 -9.29 -12.02
C VAL A 74 11.22 -8.66 -13.41
N SER A 75 11.93 -9.21 -14.39
CA SER A 75 11.93 -8.72 -15.77
C SER A 75 10.60 -8.91 -16.51
N GLU A 76 9.77 -9.86 -16.06
CA GLU A 76 8.49 -10.22 -16.69
C GLU A 76 7.28 -9.43 -16.13
N SER A 77 7.51 -8.47 -15.23
CA SER A 77 6.42 -7.67 -14.67
C SER A 77 5.67 -6.86 -15.73
N SER A 78 4.35 -6.72 -15.58
CA SER A 78 3.54 -5.88 -16.47
C SER A 78 4.08 -4.44 -16.49
N ALA A 79 3.88 -3.74 -17.61
CA ALA A 79 4.24 -2.32 -17.73
C ALA A 79 3.64 -1.47 -16.60
N GLY A 80 2.43 -1.83 -16.17
CA GLY A 80 1.75 -1.21 -15.05
C GLY A 80 2.40 -1.43 -13.70
N HIS A 81 2.80 -2.67 -13.42
CA HIS A 81 3.54 -2.99 -12.21
C HIS A 81 4.90 -2.26 -12.17
N GLN A 82 5.61 -2.19 -13.30
CA GLN A 82 6.85 -1.42 -13.38
C GLN A 82 6.64 0.09 -13.17
N GLN A 83 5.54 0.66 -13.69
CA GLN A 83 5.17 2.05 -13.44
C GLN A 83 4.87 2.30 -11.97
N LEU A 84 4.15 1.39 -11.31
CA LEU A 84 3.90 1.43 -9.87
C LEU A 84 5.23 1.44 -9.10
N LEU A 85 6.14 0.50 -9.39
CA LEU A 85 7.46 0.45 -8.75
C LEU A 85 8.23 1.77 -8.92
N LYS A 86 8.29 2.33 -10.14
CA LYS A 86 8.97 3.62 -10.38
C LYS A 86 8.44 4.73 -9.46
N LYS A 87 7.12 4.82 -9.28
CA LYS A 87 6.50 5.81 -8.38
C LYS A 87 6.79 5.55 -6.90
N LEU A 88 6.94 4.27 -6.52
CA LEU A 88 7.21 3.86 -5.14
C LEU A 88 8.69 3.88 -4.75
N SER A 89 9.60 4.05 -5.71
CA SER A 89 11.07 3.96 -5.52
C SER A 89 11.67 4.88 -4.44
N ARG A 90 10.94 5.91 -4.00
CA ARG A 90 11.38 6.89 -2.98
C ARG A 90 10.34 7.12 -1.89
N SER A 91 9.40 6.20 -1.73
CA SER A 91 8.36 6.31 -0.72
C SER A 91 8.32 5.08 0.20
N CYS A 92 7.88 5.29 1.42
CA CYS A 92 7.63 4.21 2.38
C CYS A 92 6.23 3.61 2.22
N CYS A 93 5.26 4.34 1.65
CA CYS A 93 3.90 3.86 1.46
C CYS A 93 3.11 4.64 0.40
N ALA A 94 2.04 4.02 -0.09
CA ALA A 94 1.08 4.67 -0.99
C ALA A 94 -0.31 4.09 -0.81
N VAL A 95 -1.33 4.81 -1.27
CA VAL A 95 -2.71 4.33 -1.30
C VAL A 95 -3.16 4.15 -2.73
N VAL A 96 -3.62 2.95 -3.04
CA VAL A 96 -4.26 2.61 -4.32
C VAL A 96 -5.76 2.57 -4.13
N ARG A 97 -6.51 3.23 -5.00
CA ARG A 97 -7.98 3.20 -5.02
C ARG A 97 -8.46 2.43 -6.24
N LYS A 98 -9.25 1.37 -5.98
CA LYS A 98 -9.89 0.52 -7.00
C LYS A 98 -8.94 0.00 -8.10
N ALA A 99 -7.66 -0.23 -7.77
CA ALA A 99 -6.62 -0.61 -8.75
C ALA A 99 -6.40 0.36 -9.93
N GLU A 100 -6.95 1.58 -9.89
CA GLU A 100 -6.91 2.54 -11.02
C GLU A 100 -6.16 3.82 -10.67
N LYS A 101 -6.17 4.20 -9.39
CA LYS A 101 -5.66 5.47 -8.91
C LYS A 101 -4.69 5.27 -7.76
N LEU A 102 -3.67 6.11 -7.70
CA LEU A 102 -2.60 6.04 -6.71
C LEU A 102 -2.36 7.43 -6.13
N VAL A 103 -2.08 7.47 -4.83
CA VAL A 103 -1.40 8.62 -4.19
C VAL A 103 -0.21 8.09 -3.41
N VAL A 104 0.96 8.64 -3.70
CA VAL A 104 2.22 8.27 -3.04
C VAL A 104 2.45 9.19 -1.86
N TYR A 105 2.83 8.62 -0.72
CA TYR A 105 3.27 9.42 0.41
C TYR A 105 4.68 9.96 0.15
N THR A 106 4.86 11.28 0.26
CA THR A 106 6.14 11.96 0.00
C THR A 106 6.71 12.66 1.25
N GLY A 107 6.09 12.45 2.42
CA GLY A 107 6.50 13.06 3.68
C GLY A 107 7.55 12.25 4.43
N THR A 108 7.93 12.74 5.61
CA THR A 108 8.84 12.03 6.52
C THR A 108 8.20 10.74 7.04
N PRO A 109 8.89 9.59 7.02
CA PRO A 109 8.34 8.34 7.53
C PRO A 109 8.03 8.40 9.03
N SER A 110 6.74 8.43 9.37
CA SER A 110 6.26 8.48 10.75
C SER A 110 4.82 7.98 10.79
N VAL A 111 4.46 7.19 11.79
CA VAL A 111 3.09 6.70 11.98
C VAL A 111 2.10 7.87 11.96
N ARG A 112 2.34 8.87 12.81
CA ARG A 112 1.46 10.04 12.95
C ARG A 112 1.28 10.80 11.62
N LEU A 113 2.36 11.04 10.89
CA LEU A 113 2.28 11.79 9.63
C LEU A 113 1.59 11.00 8.52
N ILE A 114 1.75 9.67 8.53
CA ILE A 114 1.05 8.78 7.60
C ILE A 114 -0.44 8.72 7.96
N GLU A 115 -0.81 8.70 9.25
CA GLU A 115 -2.21 8.78 9.69
C GLU A 115 -2.86 10.09 9.24
N GLU A 116 -2.23 11.23 9.55
CA GLU A 116 -2.70 12.56 9.12
C GLU A 116 -2.88 12.61 7.59
N TRP A 117 -1.94 12.01 6.84
CA TRP A 117 -2.04 11.92 5.37
C TRP A 117 -3.18 11.00 4.89
N VAL A 118 -3.39 9.84 5.54
CA VAL A 118 -4.52 8.94 5.25
C VAL A 118 -5.85 9.62 5.54
N ASP A 119 -5.96 10.40 6.60
CA ASP A 119 -7.19 11.11 6.92
C ASP A 119 -7.50 12.21 5.90
N ARG A 120 -6.48 12.94 5.44
CA ARG A 120 -6.63 13.89 4.33
C ARG A 120 -7.06 13.21 3.01
N LEU A 121 -6.59 11.99 2.75
CA LEU A 121 -7.08 11.17 1.63
C LEU A 121 -8.58 10.87 1.77
N LYS A 122 -9.05 10.49 2.96
CA LYS A 122 -10.46 10.21 3.23
C LYS A 122 -11.34 11.45 3.05
N LEU A 123 -10.82 12.62 3.41
CA LEU A 123 -11.49 13.92 3.20
C LEU A 123 -11.48 14.39 1.73
N GLY A 124 -10.76 13.70 0.84
CA GLY A 124 -10.69 14.04 -0.58
C GLY A 124 -9.77 15.22 -0.90
N GLU A 125 -8.84 15.55 0.01
CA GLU A 125 -7.96 16.71 -0.13
C GLU A 125 -6.75 16.48 -1.03
N LEU A 126 -6.45 15.22 -1.38
CA LEU A 126 -5.26 14.87 -2.17
C LEU A 126 -5.62 14.55 -3.62
N ALA A 127 -4.73 14.97 -4.52
CA ALA A 127 -4.84 14.67 -5.94
C ALA A 127 -4.48 13.21 -6.22
N TRP A 128 -5.37 12.52 -6.93
CA TRP A 128 -5.18 11.13 -7.35
C TRP A 128 -4.48 11.07 -8.71
N GLU A 129 -3.46 10.23 -8.83
CA GLU A 129 -2.80 9.95 -10.10
C GLU A 129 -3.33 8.66 -10.71
N ALA A 130 -3.55 8.64 -12.03
CA ALA A 130 -3.90 7.40 -12.72
C ALA A 130 -2.72 6.42 -12.74
N ILE A 131 -3.03 5.13 -12.63
CA ILE A 131 -2.12 4.01 -12.87
C ILE A 131 -2.83 3.00 -13.77
N ALA A 132 -2.12 2.45 -14.75
CA ALA A 132 -2.62 1.38 -15.62
C ALA A 132 -1.87 0.11 -15.23
N LEU A 133 -2.46 -0.73 -14.37
CA LEU A 133 -1.85 -1.98 -13.86
C LEU A 133 -1.91 -3.13 -14.87
#